data_AF-Q1WCB9-F1
#
_entry.id   AF-Q1WCB9-F1
#
_cell.length_a   1.000
_cell.length_b   1.000
_cell.length_c   1.000
_cell.angle_alpha   90.00
_cell.angle_beta   90.00
_cell.angle_gamma   90.00
#
_symmetry.space_group_name_H-M   'P 1'
#
loop_
_entity.id
_entity.type
_entity.pdbx_description
1 polymer ?
#
loop_
_entity_poly.entity_id
_entity_poly.type
_entity_poly.pdbx_seq_one_letter_code
_entity_poly.pdbx_strand_id
1 'polypeptide(L)' 'MPAYHSSLLDSDAKLVGNMALLPLRTQFKGPAPKETRDTDIIDEAIYYFKANVFFKNYEIKNEADRTLIYITL' A
#
# COMPACT_ATOMS: atom_id res chain seq x y z
N MET A 1 5.71 -15.40 13.26
CA MET A 1 4.53 -14.67 12.74
C MET A 1 4.95 -14.04 11.42
N PRO A 2 4.18 -14.16 10.33
CA PRO A 2 4.52 -13.53 9.05
C PRO A 2 4.28 -12.01 9.08
N ALA A 3 4.90 -11.27 8.15
CA ALA A 3 4.65 -9.83 7.97
C ALA A 3 3.23 -9.58 7.45
N TYR A 4 2.72 -8.35 7.65
CA TYR A 4 1.40 -7.95 7.18
C TYR A 4 1.49 -7.43 5.74
N HIS A 5 0.63 -7.97 4.87
CA HIS A 5 0.56 -7.66 3.45
C HIS A 5 -0.62 -6.74 3.11
N SER A 6 -0.52 -6.01 2.00
CA SER A 6 -1.61 -5.16 1.55
C SER A 6 -2.77 -5.99 0.99
N SER A 7 -3.97 -5.64 1.42
CA SER A 7 -5.24 -6.26 0.99
C SER A 7 -6.00 -5.44 -0.07
N LEU A 8 -5.47 -4.26 -0.43
CA LEU A 8 -6.16 -3.25 -1.24
C LEU A 8 -5.96 -3.39 -2.75
N LEU A 9 -5.35 -4.50 -3.22
CA LEU A 9 -5.16 -4.72 -4.65
C LEU A 9 -6.50 -5.11 -5.31
N ASP A 10 -7.09 -4.16 -6.03
CA ASP A 10 -8.21 -4.42 -6.92
C ASP A 10 -7.71 -4.97 -8.27
N SER A 11 -8.51 -5.81 -8.94
CA SER A 11 -8.13 -6.47 -10.20
C SER A 11 -7.82 -5.48 -11.34
N ASP A 12 -8.37 -4.27 -11.27
CA ASP A 12 -8.18 -3.18 -12.23
C ASP A 12 -7.18 -2.11 -11.74
N ALA A 13 -6.38 -2.42 -10.72
CA ALA A 13 -5.38 -1.50 -10.21
C ALA A 13 -4.34 -1.17 -11.29
N LYS A 14 -4.21 0.11 -11.60
CA LYS A 14 -3.17 0.58 -12.54
C LYS A 14 -1.81 0.36 -11.92
N LEU A 15 -0.86 -0.12 -12.72
CA LEU A 15 0.52 -0.31 -12.29
C LEU A 15 1.38 0.82 -12.86
N VAL A 16 2.33 1.31 -12.05
CA VAL A 16 3.39 2.22 -12.50
C VAL A 16 4.70 1.48 -12.30
N GLY A 17 5.23 0.94 -13.39
CA GLY A 17 6.35 0.00 -13.34
C GLY A 17 5.95 -1.24 -12.55
N ASN A 18 6.65 -1.50 -11.44
CA ASN A 18 6.40 -2.65 -10.57
C ASN A 18 5.61 -2.28 -9.29
N MET A 19 5.02 -1.08 -9.21
CA MET A 19 4.24 -0.65 -8.04
C MET A 19 2.78 -0.46 -8.41
N ALA A 20 1.87 -0.80 -7.49
CA ALA A 20 0.45 -0.53 -7.68
C ALA A 20 0.13 0.94 -7.40
N LEU A 21 -0.49 1.61 -8.37
CA LEU A 21 -1.06 2.94 -8.24
C LEU A 21 -2.44 2.83 -7.61
N LEU A 22 -2.45 2.77 -6.28
CA LEU A 22 -3.67 2.64 -5.49
C LEU A 22 -4.38 4.00 -5.36
N PRO A 23 -5.71 4.02 -5.27
CA PRO A 23 -6.44 5.25 -4.98
C PRO A 23 -6.08 5.80 -3.59
N LEU A 24 -6.09 7.13 -3.46
CA LEU A 24 -5.74 7.82 -2.21
C LEU A 24 -6.80 8.85 -1.84
N ARG A 25 -7.02 9.03 -0.53
CA ARG A 25 -7.85 10.11 -0.01
C ARG A 25 -6.99 11.32 0.31
N THR A 26 -6.69 12.13 -0.71
CA THR A 26 -5.81 13.30 -0.59
C THR A 26 -6.39 14.56 -1.22
N GLN A 27 -6.06 15.72 -0.66
CA GLN A 27 -6.34 17.04 -1.23
C GLN A 27 -5.21 17.54 -2.14
N PHE A 28 -4.06 16.88 -2.09
CA PHE A 28 -2.90 17.23 -2.90
C PHE A 28 -3.09 16.79 -4.35
N LYS A 29 -2.55 17.58 -5.29
CA LYS A 29 -2.54 17.19 -6.70
C LYS A 29 -1.58 16.03 -6.90
N GLY A 30 -2.05 14.98 -7.57
CA GLY A 30 -1.23 13.81 -7.88
C GLY A 30 -1.88 12.94 -8.95
N PRO A 31 -1.12 11.97 -9.51
CA PRO A 31 -1.61 11.03 -10.50
C PRO A 31 -2.48 9.90 -9.91
N ALA A 32 -2.56 9.80 -8.58
CA ALA A 32 -3.33 8.77 -7.89
C ALA A 32 -4.84 8.96 -8.15
N PRO A 33 -5.59 7.87 -8.40
CA PRO A 33 -7.05 7.90 -8.44
C PRO A 33 -7.63 8.40 -7.11
N LYS A 34 -8.83 8.99 -7.15
CA LYS A 34 -9.53 9.39 -5.93
C LYS A 34 -10.12 8.16 -5.26
N GLU A 35 -9.79 7.94 -4.00
CA GLU A 35 -10.43 6.91 -3.18
C GLU A 35 -11.83 7.37 -2.74
N THR A 36 -12.80 6.47 -2.82
CA THR A 36 -14.18 6.69 -2.34
C THR A 36 -14.47 5.94 -1.05
N ARG A 37 -13.61 4.98 -0.67
CA ARG A 37 -13.66 4.24 0.58
C ARG A 37 -13.09 5.06 1.74
N ASP A 38 -13.37 4.61 2.96
CA ASP A 38 -12.90 5.27 4.19
C ASP A 38 -11.43 4.99 4.51
N THR A 39 -10.87 3.94 3.91
CA THR A 39 -9.50 3.44 4.13
C THR A 39 -8.72 3.41 2.83
N ASP A 40 -7.51 3.95 2.84
CA ASP A 40 -6.55 3.86 1.74
C ASP A 40 -5.25 3.14 2.15
N ILE A 41 -4.30 3.04 1.21
CA ILE A 41 -3.02 2.37 1.45
C ILE A 41 -2.15 3.07 2.51
N ILE A 42 -2.35 4.37 2.74
CA ILE A 42 -1.62 5.11 3.77
C ILE A 42 -2.16 4.71 5.15
N ASP A 43 -3.49 4.62 5.28
CA ASP A 43 -4.12 4.15 6.51
C ASP A 43 -3.68 2.70 6.83
N GLU A 44 -3.63 1.82 5.83
CA GLU A 44 -3.15 0.44 5.97
C GLU A 44 -1.66 0.39 6.39
N ALA A 45 -0.82 1.23 5.77
CA ALA A 45 0.60 1.32 6.11
C ALA A 45 0.82 1.77 7.56
N ILE A 46 0.14 2.81 8.02
CA ILE A 46 0.26 3.31 9.39
C ILE A 46 -0.27 2.28 10.39
N TYR A 47 -1.37 1.60 10.06
CA TYR A 47 -1.94 0.54 10.89
C TYR A 47 -0.96 -0.63 11.08
N TYR A 48 -0.30 -1.06 10.00
CA TYR A 48 0.67 -2.16 10.06
C TYR A 48 2.08 -1.74 10.47
N PHE A 49 2.42 -0.45 10.46
CA PHE A 49 3.76 0.07 10.71
C PHE A 49 4.41 -0.51 11.98
N LYS A 50 3.69 -0.48 13.12
CA LYS A 50 4.23 -0.94 14.41
C LYS A 50 4.58 -2.42 14.42
N ALA A 51 3.90 -3.23 13.61
CA ALA A 51 4.22 -4.63 13.46
C ALA A 51 5.32 -4.84 12.41
N ASN A 52 5.15 -4.23 11.24
CA ASN A 52 6.01 -4.43 10.08
C ASN A 52 7.45 -3.92 10.27
N VAL A 53 7.66 -2.87 11.08
CA VAL A 53 9.00 -2.28 11.30
C VAL A 53 10.00 -3.23 11.96
N PHE A 54 9.55 -4.25 12.69
CA PHE A 54 10.43 -5.22 13.35
C PHE A 54 10.82 -6.41 12.45
N PHE A 55 10.15 -6.57 11.30
CA PHE A 55 10.44 -7.68 10.39
C PHE A 55 11.64 -7.35 9.51
N LYS A 56 12.66 -8.22 9.56
CA LYS A 56 13.85 -8.12 8.70
C LYS A 56 13.63 -8.65 7.28
N ASN A 57 12.68 -9.58 7.14
CA ASN A 57 12.37 -10.24 5.87
C ASN A 57 10.89 -9.97 5.54
N TYR A 58 10.63 -9.57 4.30
CA TYR A 58 9.29 -9.33 3.77
C TYR A 58 9.18 -10.01 2.40
N GLU A 59 8.23 -10.93 2.25
CA GLU A 59 7.94 -11.58 0.98
C GLU A 59 7.00 -10.71 0.14
N ILE A 60 7.37 -10.37 -1.08
CA ILE A 60 6.52 -9.56 -1.94
C ILE A 60 5.54 -10.49 -2.66
N LYS A 61 4.25 -10.43 -2.31
CA LYS A 61 3.19 -11.26 -2.92
C LYS A 61 2.50 -10.56 -4.08
N ASN A 62 2.40 -9.24 -4.03
CA ASN A 62 1.75 -8.45 -5.05
C ASN A 62 2.41 -7.06 -5.24
N GLU A 63 1.95 -6.30 -6.22
CA GLU A 63 2.45 -4.96 -6.51
C GLU A 63 2.02 -3.93 -5.45
N ALA A 64 0.92 -4.19 -4.72
CA ALA A 64 0.48 -3.37 -3.60
C ALA A 64 1.44 -3.45 -2.40
N ASP A 65 2.03 -4.60 -2.15
CA ASP A 65 3.06 -4.81 -1.12
C ASP A 65 4.27 -3.92 -1.36
N ARG A 66 4.67 -3.70 -2.62
CA ARG A 66 5.79 -2.80 -2.93
C ARG A 66 5.45 -1.35 -2.58
N THR A 67 4.21 -0.93 -2.83
CA THR A 67 3.70 0.37 -2.40
C THR A 67 3.64 0.47 -0.88
N LEU A 68 3.19 -0.57 -0.19
CA LEU A 68 3.14 -0.64 1.28
C LEU A 68 4.54 -0.55 1.91
N ILE A 69 5.50 -1.29 1.37
CA ILE A 69 6.91 -1.25 1.82
C ILE A 69 7.46 0.16 1.64
N TYR A 70 7.22 0.80 0.50
CA TYR A 70 7.72 2.15 0.24
C TYR A 70 7.19 3.19 1.24
N ILE A 71 5.94 3.07 1.67
CA ILE A 71 5.35 3.97 2.69
C ILE A 71 5.89 3.68 4.10
N THR A 72 6.32 2.43 4.36
CA THR A 72 6.81 1.99 5.67
C THR A 72 8.28 2.36 5.93
N LEU A 73 9.07 2.55 4.86
CA LEU A 73 10.49 2.97 4.92
C LEU A 73 10.64 4.43 5.36
#